data_AF-A0AAN0JXK5-F1
#
_entry.id   AF-A0AAN0JXK5-F1
#
_cell.length_a   1.000
_cell.length_b   1.000
_cell.length_c   1.000
_cell.angle_alpha   90.00
_cell.angle_beta   90.00
_cell.angle_gamma   90.00
#
_symmetry.space_group_name_H-M   'P 1'
#
loop_
_entity.id
_entity.type
_entity.pdbx_description
1 polymer ?
#
loop_
_entity_poly.entity_id
_entity_poly.type
_entity_poly.pdbx_seq_one_letter_code
_entity_poly.pdbx_strand_id
1 'polypeptide(L)'
;MVPGRPLDGHLSSTGECFDIGKTVRTALNKFTGSEEFPGSVSPRAAGNGCLMRLGPVPCAFKNCHSLALRYSADSARTTHGPPAATDTCIYFAGLLLGCFEGKSKEELLADKYSPIPDYWSNNTMVPELAEVVGGSYKRKSPPDIKGSGYIIDSLEAVLWAFYHTDNFKDGCLKAVNLGDDADTVGAIFG
;
A
#
# COMPACT_ATOMS: atom_id res chain seq x y z
N MET A 1 -30.85 10.04 -13.53
CA MET A 1 -29.62 9.25 -13.39
C MET A 1 -29.36 9.07 -11.90
N VAL A 2 -29.29 7.84 -11.41
CA VAL A 2 -28.84 7.58 -10.02
C VAL A 2 -27.31 7.59 -10.08
N PRO A 3 -26.63 8.53 -9.42
CA PRO A 3 -25.17 8.52 -9.38
C PRO A 3 -24.65 7.26 -8.67
N GLY A 4 -23.63 6.63 -9.25
CA GLY A 4 -22.68 5.76 -8.54
C GLY A 4 -23.19 4.39 -8.16
N ARG A 5 -23.41 3.49 -9.14
CA ARG A 5 -23.28 2.07 -8.82
C ARG A 5 -21.79 1.76 -8.79
N PRO A 6 -21.24 1.06 -7.79
CA PRO A 6 -19.79 0.86 -7.64
C PRO A 6 -19.06 0.20 -8.82
N LEU A 7 -19.80 -0.28 -9.83
CA LEU A 7 -19.32 -1.06 -10.98
C LEU A 7 -19.63 -0.38 -12.32
N ASP A 8 -20.08 0.88 -12.33
CA ASP A 8 -20.43 1.61 -13.56
C ASP A 8 -19.22 2.20 -14.30
N GLY A 9 -18.02 2.12 -13.72
CA GLY A 9 -16.80 2.64 -14.34
C GLY A 9 -16.65 4.15 -14.24
N HIS A 10 -17.34 4.81 -13.30
CA HIS A 10 -17.11 6.23 -13.03
C HIS A 10 -15.62 6.51 -12.78
N LEU A 11 -15.04 7.45 -13.56
CA LEU A 11 -13.61 7.80 -13.58
C LEU A 11 -12.64 6.69 -14.04
N SER A 12 -13.16 5.62 -14.65
CA SER A 12 -12.35 4.63 -15.35
C SER A 12 -11.73 5.21 -16.63
N SER A 13 -10.53 4.76 -16.99
CA SER A 13 -9.84 5.15 -18.23
C SER A 13 -10.54 4.65 -19.51
N THR A 14 -11.41 3.64 -19.40
CA THR A 14 -12.17 3.06 -20.52
C THR A 14 -13.65 3.42 -20.49
N GLY A 15 -14.12 4.09 -19.43
CA GLY A 15 -15.54 4.37 -19.21
C GLY A 15 -16.36 3.20 -18.65
N GLU A 16 -15.74 2.04 -18.39
CA GLU A 16 -16.38 0.87 -17.77
C GLU A 16 -15.53 0.32 -16.62
N CYS A 17 -16.15 -0.38 -15.66
CA CYS A 17 -15.40 -1.07 -14.60
C CYS A 17 -14.76 -2.34 -15.16
N PHE A 18 -13.42 -2.35 -15.22
CA PHE A 18 -12.62 -3.53 -15.53
C PHE A 18 -11.68 -3.84 -14.35
N ASP A 19 -11.25 -5.09 -14.28
CA ASP A 19 -10.20 -5.58 -13.36
C ASP A 19 -10.40 -5.34 -11.85
N ILE A 20 -11.66 -5.30 -11.39
CA ILE A 20 -11.94 -5.23 -9.95
C ILE A 20 -11.58 -6.53 -9.22
N GLY A 21 -10.65 -6.42 -8.26
CA GLY A 21 -10.25 -7.52 -7.39
C GLY A 21 -11.37 -8.11 -6.53
N LYS A 22 -11.29 -9.41 -6.24
CA LYS A 22 -12.31 -10.16 -5.49
C LYS A 22 -12.60 -9.58 -4.10
N THR A 23 -11.57 -9.15 -3.38
CA THR A 23 -11.69 -8.57 -2.04
C THR A 23 -12.46 -7.25 -2.07
N VAL A 24 -12.14 -6.37 -3.02
CA VAL A 24 -12.83 -5.10 -3.23
C VAL A 24 -14.28 -5.33 -3.63
N ARG A 25 -14.53 -6.19 -4.62
CA ARG A 25 -15.89 -6.54 -5.05
C ARG A 25 -16.73 -7.08 -3.90
N THR A 26 -16.16 -7.96 -3.07
CA THR A 26 -16.86 -8.52 -1.91
C THR A 26 -17.21 -7.44 -0.89
N ALA A 27 -16.28 -6.54 -0.58
CA ALA A 27 -16.53 -5.44 0.35
C ALA A 27 -17.59 -4.46 -0.16
N LEU A 28 -17.56 -4.10 -1.45
CA LEU A 28 -18.56 -3.23 -2.07
C LEU A 28 -19.95 -3.87 -2.10
N ASN A 29 -20.04 -5.19 -2.31
CA ASN A 29 -21.31 -5.92 -2.25
C ASN A 29 -21.88 -6.01 -0.82
N LYS A 30 -21.00 -5.98 0.19
CA LYS A 30 -21.42 -5.96 1.60
C LYS A 30 -21.84 -4.57 2.04
N PHE A 31 -21.20 -3.52 1.53
CA PHE A 31 -21.41 -2.16 1.96
C PHE A 31 -22.87 -1.72 1.74
N THR A 32 -23.63 -1.70 2.84
CA THR A 32 -25.03 -1.28 2.87
C THR A 32 -25.21 0.21 3.16
N GLY A 33 -24.10 0.94 3.40
CA GLY A 33 -24.11 2.35 3.80
C GLY A 33 -24.14 2.59 5.31
N SER A 34 -24.39 1.55 6.13
CA SER A 34 -24.36 1.64 7.61
C SER A 34 -23.10 1.09 8.25
N GLU A 35 -22.28 0.35 7.49
CA GLU A 35 -21.06 -0.28 8.00
C GLU A 35 -19.85 0.61 7.73
N GLU A 36 -19.15 1.04 8.77
CA GLU A 36 -17.96 1.88 8.64
C GLU A 36 -16.82 1.16 7.90
N PHE A 37 -16.65 -0.14 8.15
CA PHE A 37 -15.56 -0.96 7.59
C PHE A 37 -16.06 -2.34 7.13
N PRO A 38 -16.56 -2.48 5.88
CA PRO A 38 -17.10 -3.74 5.36
C PRO A 38 -16.01 -4.73 4.89
N GLY A 39 -14.73 -4.36 4.99
CA GLY A 39 -13.60 -5.18 4.57
C GLY A 39 -13.50 -6.50 5.34
N SER A 40 -13.08 -7.56 4.64
CA SER A 40 -12.85 -8.86 5.28
C SER A 40 -11.64 -8.79 6.21
N VAL A 41 -11.75 -9.34 7.42
CA VAL A 41 -10.63 -9.47 8.38
C VAL A 41 -9.84 -10.77 8.23
N SER A 42 -10.25 -11.66 7.31
CA SER A 42 -9.55 -12.92 7.06
C SER A 42 -8.15 -12.65 6.51
N PRO A 43 -7.09 -13.34 6.98
CA PRO A 43 -5.73 -13.20 6.43
C PRO A 43 -5.65 -13.35 4.90
N ARG A 44 -6.56 -14.15 4.30
CA ARG A 44 -6.64 -14.33 2.83
C ARG A 44 -7.09 -13.07 2.07
N ALA A 45 -7.55 -12.04 2.77
CA ALA A 45 -7.94 -10.76 2.21
C ALA A 45 -6.81 -9.72 2.24
N ALA A 46 -5.57 -10.10 2.58
CA ALA A 46 -4.40 -9.22 2.61
C ALA A 46 -3.82 -8.96 1.20
N GLY A 47 -4.69 -8.66 0.24
CA GLY A 47 -4.28 -8.22 -1.10
C GLY A 47 -3.76 -6.78 -1.10
N ASN A 48 -2.98 -6.44 -2.12
CA ASN A 48 -2.36 -5.12 -2.30
C ASN A 48 -3.30 -4.00 -2.78
N GLY A 49 -4.57 -4.31 -3.08
CA GLY A 49 -5.51 -3.36 -3.67
C GLY A 49 -5.87 -2.15 -2.79
N CYS A 50 -5.59 -2.17 -1.49
CA CYS A 50 -5.66 -0.97 -0.64
C CYS A 50 -4.41 -0.07 -0.74
N LEU A 51 -3.24 -0.66 -0.95
CA LEU A 51 -1.96 0.05 -1.03
C LEU A 51 -1.86 0.88 -2.31
N MET A 52 -2.26 0.27 -3.44
CA MET A 52 -2.20 0.90 -4.78
C MET A 52 -3.10 2.13 -4.95
N ARG A 53 -3.98 2.41 -3.99
CA ARG A 53 -4.85 3.59 -3.97
C ARG A 53 -4.63 4.48 -2.75
N LEU A 54 -3.53 4.27 -2.02
CA LEU A 54 -3.31 4.93 -0.73
C LEU A 54 -2.96 6.42 -0.88
N GLY A 55 -2.21 6.77 -1.93
CA GLY A 55 -1.58 8.10 -2.14
C GLY A 55 -2.42 9.33 -1.78
N PRO A 56 -3.73 9.42 -2.10
CA PRO A 56 -4.55 10.58 -1.74
C PRO A 56 -4.63 10.87 -0.23
N VAL A 57 -4.55 9.84 0.62
CA VAL A 57 -4.67 10.00 2.08
C VAL A 57 -3.50 10.79 2.68
N PRO A 58 -2.22 10.37 2.55
CA PRO A 58 -1.09 11.15 3.05
C PRO A 58 -0.97 12.51 2.37
N CYS A 59 -1.41 12.67 1.11
CA CYS A 59 -1.49 13.98 0.47
C CYS A 59 -2.46 14.94 1.19
N ALA A 60 -3.67 14.47 1.52
CA ALA A 60 -4.69 15.29 2.17
C ALA A 60 -4.34 15.64 3.62
N PHE A 61 -3.65 14.73 4.33
CA PHE A 61 -3.29 14.88 5.74
C PHE A 61 -1.80 15.16 5.96
N LYS A 62 -1.09 15.66 4.94
CA LYS A 62 0.38 15.85 4.97
C LYS A 62 0.90 16.68 6.16
N ASN A 63 0.08 17.59 6.67
CA ASN A 63 0.43 18.47 7.80
C ASN A 63 0.04 17.87 9.18
N CYS A 64 -0.47 16.63 9.23
CA CYS A 64 -0.89 15.98 10.46
C CYS A 64 -0.59 14.47 10.37
N HIS A 65 0.64 14.08 10.71
CA HIS A 65 1.11 12.69 10.57
C HIS A 65 0.21 11.67 11.26
N SER A 66 -0.27 11.98 12.48
CA SER A 66 -1.13 11.06 13.22
C SER A 66 -2.44 10.77 12.49
N LEU A 67 -3.07 11.79 11.88
CA LEU A 67 -4.27 11.60 11.06
C LEU A 67 -3.96 10.90 9.74
N ALA A 68 -2.84 11.23 9.10
CA ALA A 68 -2.42 10.56 7.87
C ALA A 68 -2.21 9.06 8.07
N LEU A 69 -1.50 8.64 9.13
CA LEU A 69 -1.29 7.23 9.46
C LEU A 69 -2.62 6.54 9.82
N ARG A 70 -3.44 7.17 10.68
CA ARG A 70 -4.75 6.63 11.07
C ARG A 70 -5.67 6.42 9.86
N TYR A 71 -5.85 7.45 9.05
CA TYR A 71 -6.75 7.37 7.89
C TYR A 71 -6.21 6.48 6.78
N SER A 72 -4.90 6.22 6.76
CA SER A 72 -4.31 5.23 5.86
C SER A 72 -4.75 3.81 6.23
N ALA A 73 -4.76 3.49 7.54
CA ALA A 73 -5.31 2.23 8.03
C ALA A 73 -6.83 2.15 7.78
N ASP A 74 -7.59 3.21 8.08
CA ASP A 74 -9.04 3.23 7.88
C ASP A 74 -9.42 3.10 6.40
N SER A 75 -8.68 3.73 5.49
CA SER A 75 -8.83 3.58 4.04
C SER A 75 -8.64 2.12 3.60
N ALA A 76 -7.68 1.39 4.17
CA ALA A 76 -7.52 -0.03 3.91
C ALA A 76 -8.74 -0.83 4.38
N ARG A 77 -9.18 -0.62 5.63
CA ARG A 77 -10.28 -1.33 6.30
C ARG A 77 -11.63 -1.25 5.58
N THR A 78 -11.82 -0.25 4.74
CA THR A 78 -13.00 -0.18 3.85
C THR A 78 -13.14 -1.41 2.94
N THR A 79 -12.05 -2.16 2.68
CA THR A 79 -12.07 -3.33 1.78
C THR A 79 -11.17 -4.48 2.26
N HIS A 80 -10.02 -4.16 2.86
CA HIS A 80 -8.98 -5.07 3.31
C HIS A 80 -8.77 -4.85 4.81
N GLY A 81 -9.39 -5.69 5.63
CA GLY A 81 -9.32 -5.60 7.10
C GLY A 81 -8.15 -6.31 7.81
N PRO A 82 -7.31 -7.19 7.21
CA PRO A 82 -6.27 -7.86 7.97
C PRO A 82 -5.18 -6.89 8.46
N PRO A 83 -4.51 -7.16 9.59
CA PRO A 83 -3.40 -6.35 10.09
C PRO A 83 -2.28 -6.13 9.07
N ALA A 84 -1.94 -7.16 8.27
CA ALA A 84 -0.96 -7.02 7.18
C ALA A 84 -1.35 -5.93 6.16
N ALA A 85 -2.65 -5.71 5.92
CA ALA A 85 -3.13 -4.66 5.03
C ALA A 85 -3.02 -3.26 5.68
N THR A 86 -3.47 -3.13 6.93
CA THR A 86 -3.48 -1.85 7.65
C THR A 86 -2.08 -1.38 8.00
N ASP A 87 -1.24 -2.27 8.54
CA ASP A 87 0.11 -1.93 9.02
C ASP A 87 1.00 -1.51 7.83
N THR A 88 0.84 -2.19 6.69
CA THR A 88 1.56 -1.84 5.46
C THR A 88 1.12 -0.48 4.92
N CYS A 89 -0.18 -0.16 4.95
CA CYS A 89 -0.66 1.17 4.56
C CYS A 89 -0.14 2.25 5.52
N ILE A 90 -0.07 1.98 6.82
CA ILE A 90 0.54 2.90 7.80
C ILE A 90 2.02 3.13 7.45
N TYR A 91 2.80 2.07 7.25
CA TYR A 91 4.21 2.20 6.93
C TYR A 91 4.44 2.97 5.63
N PHE A 92 3.71 2.62 4.56
CA PHE A 92 3.84 3.28 3.26
C PHE A 92 3.40 4.76 3.30
N ALA A 93 2.33 5.09 4.04
CA ALA A 93 1.96 6.48 4.29
C ALA A 93 3.07 7.24 5.02
N GLY A 94 3.74 6.59 5.98
CA GLY A 94 4.92 7.14 6.65
C GLY A 94 6.03 7.51 5.66
N LEU A 95 6.36 6.60 4.74
CA LEU A 95 7.35 6.85 3.68
C LEU A 95 6.94 8.04 2.79
N LEU A 96 5.68 8.10 2.35
CA LEU A 96 5.16 9.19 1.51
C LEU A 96 5.23 10.55 2.22
N LEU A 97 4.91 10.60 3.52
CA LEU A 97 5.06 11.81 4.33
C LEU A 97 6.52 12.26 4.37
N GLY A 98 7.45 11.33 4.62
CA GLY A 98 8.88 11.62 4.57
C GLY A 98 9.33 12.17 3.21
N CYS A 99 8.82 11.62 2.11
CA CYS A 99 9.06 12.16 0.77
C CYS A 99 8.56 13.60 0.64
N PHE A 100 7.36 13.93 1.14
CA PHE A 100 6.83 15.29 1.11
C PHE A 100 7.64 16.28 1.96
N GLU A 101 8.29 15.78 3.01
CA GLU A 101 9.20 16.56 3.87
C GLU A 101 10.63 16.66 3.32
N GLY A 102 10.92 16.03 2.17
CA GLY A 102 12.24 16.06 1.54
C GLY A 102 13.28 15.18 2.23
N LYS A 103 12.84 14.11 2.91
CA LYS A 103 13.74 13.11 3.51
C LYS A 103 14.58 12.40 2.45
N SER A 104 15.84 12.13 2.80
CA SER A 104 16.74 11.40 1.92
C SER A 104 16.31 9.93 1.78
N LYS A 105 16.75 9.27 0.72
CA LYS A 105 16.50 7.82 0.52
C LYS A 105 17.05 7.02 1.71
N GLU A 106 18.20 7.40 2.24
CA GLU A 106 18.83 6.77 3.39
C GLU A 106 18.01 6.95 4.67
N GLU A 107 17.43 8.13 4.89
CA GLU A 107 16.51 8.38 6.02
C GLU A 107 15.24 7.54 5.90
N LEU A 108 14.61 7.53 4.72
CA LEU A 108 13.38 6.78 4.46
C LEU A 108 13.56 5.26 4.62
N LEU A 109 14.72 4.76 4.22
CA LEU A 109 15.05 3.32 4.28
C LEU A 109 15.79 2.95 5.57
N ALA A 110 15.84 3.83 6.58
CA ALA A 110 16.32 3.48 7.91
C ALA A 110 15.43 2.41 8.56
N ASP A 111 16.00 1.66 9.51
CA ASP A 111 15.26 0.62 10.25
C ASP A 111 14.02 1.23 10.91
N LYS A 112 12.85 0.67 10.61
CA LYS A 112 11.57 1.09 11.20
C LYS A 112 11.28 2.58 11.06
N TYR A 113 11.60 3.14 9.90
CA TYR A 113 11.28 4.53 9.59
C TYR A 113 9.79 4.86 9.90
N SER A 114 9.60 6.03 10.51
CA SER A 114 8.30 6.62 10.79
C SER A 114 8.47 8.14 10.89
N PRO A 115 7.53 8.95 10.36
CA PRO A 115 7.52 10.39 10.55
C PRO A 115 7.03 10.81 11.95
N ILE A 116 6.62 9.84 12.78
CA ILE A 116 6.30 10.01 14.19
C ILE A 116 7.37 9.26 15.01
N PRO A 117 8.13 9.93 15.89
CA PRO A 117 9.10 9.28 16.76
C PRO A 117 8.50 8.12 17.57
N ASP A 118 9.25 7.04 17.72
CA ASP A 118 8.88 5.84 18.51
C ASP A 118 7.56 5.16 18.12
N TYR A 119 7.03 5.43 16.93
CA TYR A 119 5.75 4.88 16.50
C TYR A 119 5.72 3.34 16.57
N TRP A 120 6.72 2.68 15.98
CA TRP A 120 6.80 1.21 15.96
C TRP A 120 7.33 0.59 17.25
N SER A 121 7.80 1.40 18.20
CA SER A 121 8.07 0.96 19.57
C SER A 121 6.78 0.88 20.40
N ASN A 122 5.79 1.72 20.06
CA ASN A 122 4.52 1.84 20.77
C ASN A 122 3.34 1.16 20.07
N ASN A 123 3.52 0.68 18.84
CA ASN A 123 2.50 0.02 18.04
C ASN A 123 3.01 -1.32 17.52
N THR A 124 2.13 -2.32 17.53
CA THR A 124 2.44 -3.66 17.01
C THR A 124 2.45 -3.64 15.49
N MET A 125 3.37 -4.40 14.91
CA MET A 125 3.49 -4.65 13.48
C MET A 125 3.46 -6.16 13.25
N VAL A 126 2.77 -6.62 12.20
CA VAL A 126 2.85 -8.04 11.82
C VAL A 126 4.29 -8.48 11.52
N PRO A 127 4.71 -9.71 11.91
CA PRO A 127 6.09 -10.18 11.76
C PRO A 127 6.61 -10.13 10.32
N GLU A 128 5.76 -10.40 9.33
CA GLU A 128 6.11 -10.40 7.92
C GLU A 128 6.48 -8.98 7.44
N LEU A 129 5.74 -7.96 7.89
CA LEU A 129 6.08 -6.57 7.62
C LEU A 129 7.35 -6.16 8.37
N ALA A 130 7.56 -6.65 9.60
CA ALA A 130 8.75 -6.35 10.39
C ALA A 130 10.04 -6.84 9.70
N GLU A 131 9.98 -7.95 8.97
CA GLU A 131 11.10 -8.45 8.16
C GLU A 131 11.43 -7.46 7.01
N VAL A 132 10.40 -6.98 6.31
CA VAL A 132 10.52 -6.00 5.21
C VAL A 132 11.08 -4.69 5.72
N VAL A 133 10.48 -4.14 6.77
CA VAL A 133 10.89 -2.87 7.39
C VAL A 133 12.31 -2.97 8.00
N GLY A 134 12.70 -4.17 8.45
CA GLY A 134 14.07 -4.51 8.86
C GLY A 134 15.08 -4.68 7.70
N GLY A 135 14.67 -4.36 6.47
CA GLY A 135 15.54 -4.27 5.31
C GLY A 135 15.80 -5.59 4.59
N SER A 136 14.89 -6.57 4.64
CA SER A 136 15.00 -7.79 3.81
C SER A 136 15.16 -7.48 2.32
N TYR A 137 14.45 -6.47 1.81
CA TYR A 137 14.54 -5.98 0.43
C TYR A 137 15.94 -5.47 0.04
N LYS A 138 16.82 -5.17 1.01
CA LYS A 138 18.22 -4.77 0.74
C LYS A 138 19.13 -5.96 0.47
N ARG A 139 18.73 -7.17 0.88
CA ARG A 139 19.54 -8.39 0.88
C ARG A 139 18.99 -9.47 -0.04
N LYS A 140 17.68 -9.50 -0.24
CA LYS A 140 17.01 -10.43 -1.16
C LYS A 140 17.18 -9.95 -2.61
N SER A 141 17.04 -10.89 -3.53
CA SER A 141 16.99 -10.68 -4.97
C SER A 141 15.98 -11.65 -5.59
N PRO A 142 15.46 -11.42 -6.80
CA PRO A 142 14.67 -12.41 -7.51
C PRO A 142 15.40 -13.77 -7.58
N PRO A 143 14.71 -14.91 -7.38
CA PRO A 143 13.25 -15.07 -7.28
C PRO A 143 12.65 -14.90 -5.87
N ASP A 144 13.44 -14.53 -4.87
CA ASP A 144 12.94 -14.36 -3.49
C ASP A 144 12.14 -13.06 -3.33
N ILE A 145 12.42 -12.04 -4.15
CA ILE A 145 11.58 -10.86 -4.33
C ILE A 145 10.46 -11.18 -5.31
N LYS A 146 9.20 -10.95 -4.91
CA LYS A 146 8.02 -11.29 -5.69
C LYS A 146 7.12 -10.07 -5.87
N GLY A 147 6.77 -9.77 -7.12
CA GLY A 147 5.74 -8.78 -7.45
C GLY A 147 4.33 -9.36 -7.36
N SER A 148 3.98 -10.07 -6.29
CA SER A 148 2.70 -10.80 -6.19
C SER A 148 1.56 -9.91 -5.70
N GLY A 149 0.33 -10.43 -5.77
CA GLY A 149 -0.88 -9.78 -5.23
C GLY A 149 -0.96 -9.71 -3.71
N TYR A 150 -0.03 -10.33 -2.98
CA TYR A 150 0.04 -10.24 -1.52
C TYR A 150 0.72 -8.93 -1.10
N ILE A 151 0.09 -8.17 -0.21
CA ILE A 151 0.52 -6.80 0.10
C ILE A 151 1.95 -6.68 0.63
N ILE A 152 2.42 -7.67 1.41
CA ILE A 152 3.80 -7.67 1.94
C ILE A 152 4.81 -7.90 0.82
N ASP A 153 4.54 -8.85 -0.06
CA ASP A 153 5.37 -9.13 -1.24
C ASP A 153 5.44 -7.88 -2.14
N SER A 154 4.29 -7.25 -2.42
CA SER A 154 4.25 -6.02 -3.24
C SER A 154 5.07 -4.88 -2.62
N LEU A 155 4.95 -4.65 -1.30
CA LEU A 155 5.76 -3.64 -0.61
C LEU A 155 7.25 -3.98 -0.68
N GLU A 156 7.63 -5.24 -0.41
CA GLU A 156 9.03 -5.67 -0.45
C GLU A 156 9.63 -5.48 -1.85
N ALA A 157 8.87 -5.79 -2.90
CA ALA A 157 9.25 -5.56 -4.30
C ALA A 157 9.46 -4.07 -4.63
N VAL A 158 8.56 -3.19 -4.17
CA VAL A 158 8.68 -1.75 -4.39
C VAL A 158 9.91 -1.18 -3.69
N LEU A 159 10.13 -1.54 -2.43
CA LEU A 159 11.31 -1.10 -1.68
C LEU A 159 12.60 -1.67 -2.25
N TRP A 160 12.59 -2.91 -2.75
CA TRP A 160 13.72 -3.50 -3.46
C TRP A 160 14.05 -2.70 -4.72
N ALA A 161 13.06 -2.36 -5.54
CA ALA A 161 13.28 -1.56 -6.74
C ALA A 161 13.79 -0.15 -6.40
N PHE A 162 13.21 0.49 -5.40
CA PHE A 162 13.59 1.84 -4.93
C PHE A 162 14.99 1.90 -4.32
N TYR A 163 15.39 0.87 -3.56
CA TYR A 163 16.73 0.77 -2.99
C TYR A 163 17.80 0.56 -4.07
N HIS A 164 17.51 -0.25 -5.10
CA HIS A 164 18.50 -0.64 -6.12
C HIS A 164 18.48 0.23 -7.39
N THR A 165 17.89 1.43 -7.34
CA THR A 165 17.85 2.37 -8.47
C THR A 165 17.88 3.82 -7.98
N ASP A 166 18.42 4.73 -8.78
CA ASP A 166 18.63 6.13 -8.39
C ASP A 166 17.75 7.12 -9.15
N ASN A 167 16.85 6.62 -9.99
CA ASN A 167 15.91 7.45 -10.72
C ASN A 167 14.58 6.71 -10.93
N PHE A 168 13.53 7.50 -11.11
CA PHE A 168 12.16 7.02 -11.27
C PHE A 168 12.02 5.99 -12.41
N LYS A 169 12.62 6.28 -13.57
CA LYS A 169 12.47 5.43 -14.76
C LYS A 169 13.02 4.03 -14.51
N ASP A 170 14.25 3.94 -14.02
CA ASP A 170 14.90 2.65 -13.80
C ASP A 170 14.23 1.87 -12.67
N GLY A 171 13.81 2.55 -11.61
CA GLY A 171 13.07 1.93 -10.51
C GLY A 171 11.71 1.40 -10.93
N CYS A 172 10.95 2.19 -11.69
CA CYS A 172 9.65 1.76 -12.22
C CYS A 172 9.81 0.58 -13.18
N LEU A 173 10.78 0.63 -14.10
CA LEU A 173 11.11 -0.50 -14.97
C LEU A 173 11.52 -1.74 -14.17
N LYS A 174 12.33 -1.58 -13.12
CA LYS A 174 12.77 -2.68 -12.26
C LYS A 174 11.60 -3.31 -11.51
N ALA A 175 10.66 -2.49 -11.00
CA ALA A 175 9.46 -2.93 -10.32
C ALA A 175 8.54 -3.73 -11.25
N VAL A 176 8.20 -3.21 -12.43
CA VAL A 176 7.26 -3.88 -13.36
C VAL A 176 7.87 -5.14 -14.02
N ASN A 177 9.19 -5.18 -14.24
CA ASN A 177 9.86 -6.35 -14.83
C ASN A 177 9.98 -7.54 -13.86
N LEU A 178 9.55 -7.42 -12.60
CA LEU A 178 9.33 -8.59 -11.72
C LEU A 178 8.19 -9.48 -12.23
N GLY A 179 7.28 -8.95 -13.06
CA GLY A 179 6.12 -9.69 -13.57
C GLY A 179 5.06 -9.93 -12.49
N ASP A 180 4.22 -10.94 -12.73
CA ASP A 180 3.06 -11.30 -11.88
C ASP A 180 2.05 -10.13 -11.78
N ASP A 181 1.92 -9.47 -10.63
CA ASP A 181 1.04 -8.31 -10.41
C ASP A 181 1.75 -6.99 -10.74
N ALA A 182 2.29 -6.92 -11.95
CA ALA A 182 3.20 -5.86 -12.39
C ALA A 182 2.53 -4.47 -12.45
N ASP A 183 1.24 -4.42 -12.78
CA ASP A 183 0.46 -3.18 -12.80
C ASP A 183 0.31 -2.61 -11.39
N THR A 184 -0.01 -3.44 -10.40
CA THR A 184 -0.13 -2.99 -9.01
C THR A 184 1.21 -2.57 -8.43
N VAL A 185 2.27 -3.39 -8.62
CA VAL A 185 3.61 -3.07 -8.13
C VAL A 185 4.16 -1.80 -8.79
N GLY A 186 3.91 -1.62 -10.09
CA GLY A 186 4.23 -0.39 -10.81
C GLY A 186 3.48 0.83 -10.27
N ALA A 187 2.19 0.70 -9.95
CA ALA A 187 1.38 1.77 -9.38
C ALA A 187 1.80 2.15 -7.96
N ILE A 188 2.23 1.19 -7.13
CA ILE A 188 2.73 1.47 -5.77
C ILE A 188 4.13 2.09 -5.81
N PHE A 189 4.98 1.69 -6.77
CA PHE A 189 6.30 2.31 -6.96
C PHE A 189 6.19 3.77 -7.41
N GLY A 190 5.22 4.06 -8.28
CA GLY A 190 4.98 5.38 -8.88
C GLY A 190 4.57 6.45 -7.88
#